data_AF-N6X6P0-F1
#
_entry.id   AF-N6X6P0-F1
#
_cell.length_a   1.000
_cell.length_b   1.000
_cell.length_c   1.000
_cell.angle_alpha   90.00
_cell.angle_beta   90.00
_cell.angle_gamma   90.00
#
_symmetry.space_group_name_H-M   'P 1'
#
loop_
_entity.id
_entity.type
_entity.pdbx_description
1 polymer ?
#
loop_
_entity_poly.entity_id
_entity_poly.type
_entity_poly.pdbx_seq_one_letter_code
_entity_poly.pdbx_strand_id
1 'polypeptide(L)'
;MREAILYAGESAFLFQYTNFSKQKYKKDSAWLKLHKGFTASEAAELIDSIKKIINKKMPQIVKSFKSKPPDEWKILPAYCFTSDELSNESAIEKKVVDCFLSSFSTTEKIKNFNALDDFNPTNVAPIIKLDDETFCLFQLYSLCESLYESPFFWFQSDSQYFETAMKNRGDFTEDFTTARLTEVFGSRTNRVNTNVILKKGKDIVGEVDVLATYGDRLIVVQAKSKKLTIAARKGNDNALNSDFKNSVQKPMTKLSIALKSLRIKVSRHTLKTESESYWQESQKRYIQFALLLNTTQP
;
A
#
# COMPACT_ATOMS: atom_id res chain seq x y z
N MET A 1 8.20 -2.38 -29.55
CA MET A 1 9.20 -2.60 -28.49
C MET A 1 8.43 -2.64 -27.18
N ARG A 2 8.60 -3.66 -26.33
CA ARG A 2 7.74 -3.88 -25.15
C ARG A 2 8.52 -3.47 -23.90
N GLU A 3 8.43 -2.20 -23.53
CA GLU A 3 8.95 -1.72 -22.24
C GLU A 3 7.93 -2.08 -21.16
N ALA A 4 8.13 -3.23 -20.50
CA ALA A 4 7.49 -3.46 -19.22
C ALA A 4 7.99 -2.38 -18.24
N ILE A 5 7.10 -1.84 -17.39
CA ILE A 5 7.51 -0.88 -16.37
C ILE A 5 8.31 -1.65 -15.30
N LEU A 6 9.61 -1.77 -15.53
CA LEU A 6 10.61 -2.36 -14.62
C LEU A 6 11.12 -1.35 -13.59
N TYR A 7 10.75 -0.08 -13.73
CA TYR A 7 10.94 0.93 -12.69
C TYR A 7 10.09 0.56 -11.48
N ALA A 8 10.73 -0.12 -10.52
CA ALA A 8 10.17 -0.31 -9.19
C ALA A 8 9.78 1.06 -8.63
N GLY A 9 8.60 1.13 -8.01
CA GLY A 9 8.32 2.23 -7.10
C GLY A 9 9.35 2.23 -5.97
N GLU A 10 9.59 3.38 -5.34
CA GLU A 10 10.28 3.39 -4.05
C GLU A 10 9.48 2.51 -3.09
N SER A 11 10.02 1.32 -2.84
CA SER A 11 9.37 0.28 -2.06
C SER A 11 9.25 0.73 -0.61
N ALA A 12 8.10 0.44 0.00
CA ALA A 12 7.88 0.84 1.38
C ALA A 12 8.75 0.03 2.35
N PHE A 13 9.16 0.66 3.45
CA PHE A 13 9.86 -0.04 4.53
C PHE A 13 8.96 -1.12 5.16
N LEU A 14 9.57 -2.16 5.73
CA LEU A 14 8.87 -3.28 6.40
C LEU A 14 7.77 -2.81 7.37
N PHE A 15 8.07 -1.78 8.17
CA PHE A 15 7.14 -1.22 9.15
C PHE A 15 6.00 -0.41 8.51
N GLN A 16 6.21 0.17 7.32
CA GLN A 16 5.17 0.91 6.61
C GLN A 16 4.12 -0.05 6.08
N TYR A 17 4.52 -1.16 5.46
CA TYR A 17 3.58 -2.19 5.02
C TYR A 17 2.73 -2.71 6.18
N THR A 18 3.34 -3.15 7.28
CA THR A 18 2.58 -3.68 8.43
C THR A 18 1.69 -2.61 9.08
N ASN A 19 2.20 -1.40 9.33
CA ASN A 19 1.41 -0.33 9.94
C ASN A 19 0.27 0.17 9.05
N PHE A 20 0.50 0.28 7.73
CA PHE A 20 -0.52 0.73 6.80
C PHE A 20 -1.55 -0.37 6.52
N SER A 21 -1.19 -1.67 6.55
CA SER A 21 -2.16 -2.77 6.50
C SER A 21 -3.15 -2.72 7.65
N LYS A 22 -2.70 -2.44 8.89
CA LYS A 22 -3.58 -2.27 10.06
C LYS A 22 -4.62 -1.16 9.85
N GLN A 23 -4.23 -0.06 9.20
CA GLN A 23 -5.11 1.08 8.93
C GLN A 23 -6.05 0.83 7.74
N LYS A 24 -5.48 0.37 6.62
CA LYS A 24 -6.14 0.09 5.34
C LYS A 24 -7.28 -0.90 5.49
N TYR A 25 -7.04 -1.98 6.22
CA TYR A 25 -8.00 -3.07 6.39
C TYR A 25 -8.80 -3.00 7.70
N LYS A 26 -8.76 -1.85 8.40
CA LYS A 26 -9.51 -1.65 9.65
C LYS A 26 -11.02 -1.79 9.44
N LYS A 27 -11.54 -1.26 8.33
CA LYS A 27 -12.98 -1.35 7.98
C LYS A 27 -13.37 -2.76 7.49
N ASP A 28 -12.40 -3.53 6.98
CA ASP A 28 -12.60 -4.90 6.48
C ASP A 28 -12.33 -5.99 7.56
N SER A 29 -12.00 -5.59 8.79
CA SER A 29 -11.54 -6.49 9.85
C SER A 29 -12.55 -7.59 10.21
N ALA A 30 -13.86 -7.32 10.11
CA ALA A 30 -14.90 -8.32 10.36
C ALA A 30 -14.93 -9.38 9.25
N TRP A 31 -14.81 -8.97 7.98
CA TRP A 31 -14.75 -9.88 6.84
C TRP A 31 -13.50 -10.75 6.92
N LEU A 32 -12.34 -10.15 7.24
CA LEU A 32 -11.07 -10.88 7.38
C LEU A 32 -11.15 -11.91 8.52
N LYS A 33 -11.70 -11.54 9.69
CA LYS A 33 -11.84 -12.48 10.80
C LYS A 33 -12.76 -13.65 10.46
N LEU A 34 -13.85 -13.41 9.73
CA LEU A 34 -14.80 -14.44 9.29
C LEU A 34 -14.23 -15.38 8.22
N HIS A 35 -13.60 -14.85 7.17
CA HIS A 35 -13.19 -15.63 5.99
C HIS A 35 -11.74 -16.12 6.03
N LYS A 36 -10.89 -15.52 6.89
CA LYS A 36 -9.46 -15.83 7.02
C LYS A 36 -9.04 -16.16 8.45
N GLY A 37 -9.90 -16.05 9.46
CA GLY A 37 -9.60 -16.41 10.85
C GLY A 37 -8.74 -15.40 11.62
N PHE A 38 -8.23 -14.36 10.96
CA PHE A 38 -7.39 -13.31 11.56
C PHE A 38 -7.76 -11.91 11.03
N THR A 39 -7.37 -10.90 11.79
CA THR A 39 -7.42 -9.48 11.42
C THR A 39 -6.05 -9.02 10.88
N ALA A 40 -6.02 -7.90 10.15
CA ALA A 40 -4.75 -7.32 9.70
C ALA A 40 -3.81 -6.90 10.86
N SER A 41 -4.35 -6.64 12.05
CA SER A 41 -3.57 -6.38 13.27
C SER A 41 -2.86 -7.63 13.78
N GLU A 42 -3.61 -8.72 13.97
CA GLU A 42 -3.07 -10.03 14.38
C GLU A 42 -2.00 -10.52 13.37
N ALA A 43 -2.28 -10.42 12.07
CA ALA A 43 -1.34 -10.80 11.03
C ALA A 43 -0.02 -10.01 11.08
N ALA A 44 -0.08 -8.69 11.30
CA ALA A 44 1.13 -7.88 11.45
C ALA A 44 1.92 -8.17 12.76
N GLU A 45 1.23 -8.59 13.82
CA GLU A 45 1.87 -9.06 15.07
C GLU A 45 2.54 -10.43 14.91
N LEU A 46 1.93 -11.33 14.13
CA LEU A 46 2.54 -12.61 13.74
C LEU A 46 3.80 -12.40 12.89
N ILE A 47 3.80 -11.45 11.95
CA ILE A 47 5.00 -11.10 11.15
C ILE A 47 6.14 -10.59 12.04
N ASP A 48 5.87 -9.73 13.01
CA ASP A 48 6.89 -9.25 13.95
C ASP A 48 7.38 -10.37 14.89
N SER A 49 6.52 -11.33 15.21
CA SER A 49 6.90 -12.53 15.99
C SER A 49 7.77 -13.50 15.19
N ILE A 50 7.50 -13.72 13.89
CA ILE A 50 8.41 -14.47 13.00
C ILE A 50 9.79 -13.79 12.96
N LYS A 51 9.83 -12.46 12.81
CA LYS A 51 11.07 -11.68 12.86
C LYS A 51 11.82 -11.87 14.19
N LYS A 52 11.13 -11.87 15.32
CA LYS A 52 11.71 -12.14 16.65
C LYS A 52 12.28 -13.56 16.73
N ILE A 53 11.56 -14.57 16.28
CA ILE A 53 12.03 -15.98 16.26
C ILE A 53 13.32 -16.11 15.46
N ILE A 54 13.36 -15.61 14.22
CA ILE A 54 14.55 -15.65 13.36
C ILE A 54 15.73 -14.93 14.03
N ASN A 55 15.49 -13.74 14.60
CA ASN A 55 16.52 -12.98 15.32
C ASN A 55 17.02 -13.65 16.62
N LYS A 56 16.20 -14.49 17.28
CA LYS A 56 16.61 -15.31 18.42
C LYS A 56 17.40 -16.55 17.99
N LYS A 57 16.98 -17.24 16.92
CA LYS A 57 17.63 -18.45 16.40
C LYS A 57 18.97 -18.17 15.73
N MET A 58 19.08 -17.09 14.94
CA MET A 58 20.28 -16.80 14.14
C MET A 58 21.59 -16.75 14.97
N PRO A 59 21.69 -16.01 16.09
CA PRO A 59 22.92 -15.97 16.89
C PRO A 59 23.22 -17.29 17.60
N GLN A 60 22.20 -18.10 17.91
CA GLN A 60 22.38 -19.42 18.53
C GLN A 60 23.00 -20.41 17.54
N ILE A 61 22.48 -20.43 16.30
CA ILE A 61 23.00 -21.27 15.22
C ILE A 61 24.43 -20.88 14.85
N VAL A 62 24.72 -19.59 14.67
CA VAL A 62 26.09 -19.12 14.39
C VAL A 62 27.06 -19.43 15.54
N LYS A 63 26.61 -19.40 16.80
CA LYS A 63 27.44 -19.84 17.95
C LYS A 63 27.73 -21.34 17.88
N SER A 64 26.77 -22.17 17.47
CA SER A 64 26.93 -23.63 17.38
C SER A 64 27.97 -24.10 16.35
N PHE A 65 28.30 -23.26 15.37
CA PHE A 65 29.32 -23.53 14.37
C PHE A 65 30.73 -23.63 14.96
N LYS A 66 31.00 -22.99 16.11
CA LYS A 66 32.30 -23.07 16.80
C LYS A 66 32.63 -24.48 17.31
N SER A 67 31.63 -25.31 17.54
CA SER A 67 31.73 -26.67 18.06
C SER A 67 31.49 -27.74 16.99
N LYS A 68 31.48 -27.37 15.70
CA LYS A 68 31.16 -28.26 14.58
C LYS A 68 32.11 -28.06 13.41
N PRO A 69 32.46 -29.11 12.65
CA PRO A 69 33.26 -28.96 11.45
C PRO A 69 32.47 -28.21 10.36
N PRO A 70 33.15 -27.50 9.42
CA PRO A 70 32.48 -26.58 8.48
C PRO A 70 31.44 -27.22 7.55
N ASP A 71 31.57 -28.50 7.25
CA ASP A 71 30.64 -29.31 6.45
C ASP A 71 29.30 -29.59 7.18
N GLU A 72 29.26 -29.47 8.50
CA GLU A 72 28.03 -29.55 9.29
C GLU A 72 27.29 -28.21 9.46
N TRP A 73 27.84 -27.09 8.96
CA TRP A 73 27.26 -25.76 9.19
C TRP A 73 25.96 -25.55 8.41
N LYS A 74 24.83 -25.60 9.10
CA LYS A 74 23.49 -25.41 8.52
C LYS A 74 22.85 -24.13 9.05
N ILE A 75 22.71 -23.13 8.18
CA ILE A 75 22.03 -21.86 8.51
C ILE A 75 20.51 -21.89 8.25
N LEU A 76 20.03 -22.77 7.36
CA LEU A 76 18.62 -22.92 6.99
C LEU A 76 17.66 -23.03 8.20
N PRO A 77 17.97 -23.81 9.27
CA PRO A 77 17.10 -23.88 10.46
C PRO A 77 16.83 -22.55 11.17
N ALA A 78 17.63 -21.50 10.93
CA ALA A 78 17.41 -20.17 11.51
C ALA A 78 16.18 -19.46 10.92
N TYR A 79 15.81 -19.81 9.68
CA TYR A 79 14.69 -19.24 8.94
C TYR A 79 13.39 -20.03 9.09
N CYS A 80 13.44 -21.15 9.82
CA CYS A 80 12.33 -22.07 9.96
C CYS A 80 11.74 -22.04 11.37
N PHE A 81 10.44 -22.22 11.47
CA PHE A 81 9.66 -22.12 12.70
C PHE A 81 8.40 -22.99 12.63
N THR A 82 7.83 -23.33 13.79
CA THR A 82 6.55 -24.05 13.87
C THR A 82 5.38 -23.14 14.22
N SER A 83 4.15 -23.62 14.02
CA SER A 83 2.94 -22.92 14.48
C SER A 83 2.95 -22.72 16.00
N ASP A 84 3.44 -23.71 16.78
CA ASP A 84 3.57 -23.59 18.23
C ASP A 84 4.61 -22.56 18.67
N GLU A 85 5.79 -22.51 18.02
CA GLU A 85 6.78 -21.47 18.30
C GLU A 85 6.22 -20.07 18.03
N LEU A 86 5.48 -19.91 16.93
CA LEU A 86 4.86 -18.63 16.56
C LEU A 86 3.71 -18.24 17.49
N SER A 87 2.86 -19.18 17.89
CA SER A 87 1.80 -18.97 18.90
C SER A 87 2.40 -18.52 20.24
N ASN A 88 3.46 -19.18 20.69
CA ASN A 88 4.15 -18.84 21.94
C ASN A 88 4.85 -17.47 21.89
N GLU A 89 5.53 -17.11 20.79
CA GLU A 89 6.20 -15.80 20.66
C GLU A 89 5.22 -14.63 20.55
N SER A 90 4.07 -14.85 19.91
CA SER A 90 3.05 -13.81 19.67
C SER A 90 2.00 -13.69 20.78
N ALA A 91 1.86 -14.71 21.63
CA ALA A 91 0.73 -14.88 22.55
C ALA A 91 -0.66 -14.88 21.85
N ILE A 92 -0.70 -15.29 20.57
CA ILE A 92 -1.92 -15.45 19.77
C ILE A 92 -2.30 -16.94 19.73
N GLU A 93 -3.61 -17.24 19.83
CA GLU A 93 -4.15 -18.60 19.78
C GLU A 93 -3.66 -19.36 18.54
N LYS A 94 -3.16 -20.60 18.72
CA LYS A 94 -2.64 -21.46 17.64
C LYS A 94 -3.58 -21.55 16.44
N LYS A 95 -4.89 -21.63 16.66
CA LYS A 95 -5.91 -21.64 15.59
C LYS A 95 -5.83 -20.42 14.66
N VAL A 96 -5.58 -19.22 15.22
CA VAL A 96 -5.39 -17.98 14.44
C VAL A 96 -4.05 -18.00 13.71
N VAL A 97 -3.02 -18.59 14.32
CA VAL A 97 -1.71 -18.82 13.67
C VAL A 97 -1.84 -19.77 12.48
N ASP A 98 -2.54 -20.90 12.62
CA ASP A 98 -2.76 -21.87 11.53
C ASP A 98 -3.56 -21.25 10.38
N CYS A 99 -4.57 -20.43 10.69
CA CYS A 99 -5.32 -19.63 9.71
C CYS A 99 -4.44 -18.61 8.97
N PHE A 100 -3.51 -17.95 9.67
CA PHE A 100 -2.52 -17.06 9.06
C PHE A 100 -1.55 -17.82 8.16
N LEU A 101 -0.95 -18.91 8.66
CA LEU A 101 0.01 -19.71 7.92
C LEU A 101 -0.61 -20.34 6.68
N SER A 102 -1.82 -20.87 6.76
CA SER A 102 -2.55 -21.39 5.59
C SER A 102 -2.91 -20.31 4.55
N SER A 103 -3.00 -19.02 4.95
CA SER A 103 -3.27 -17.92 4.02
C SER A 103 -2.03 -17.33 3.35
N PHE A 104 -0.85 -17.48 3.97
CA PHE A 104 0.43 -16.91 3.49
C PHE A 104 1.49 -17.95 3.14
N SER A 105 1.20 -19.25 3.25
CA SER A 105 2.10 -20.33 2.83
C SER A 105 1.72 -20.94 1.50
N THR A 106 2.72 -21.33 0.71
CA THR A 106 2.52 -22.10 -0.52
C THR A 106 3.32 -23.40 -0.50
N THR A 107 2.73 -24.44 -1.11
CA THR A 107 3.40 -25.68 -1.52
C THR A 107 3.52 -25.76 -3.05
N GLU A 108 3.01 -24.77 -3.78
CA GLU A 108 3.01 -24.77 -5.24
C GLU A 108 4.41 -24.52 -5.80
N LYS A 109 4.91 -25.48 -6.57
CA LYS A 109 6.01 -25.22 -7.50
C LYS A 109 5.53 -24.21 -8.54
N ILE A 110 6.34 -23.21 -8.84
CA ILE A 110 6.05 -22.23 -9.90
C ILE A 110 5.90 -22.98 -11.23
N LYS A 111 4.68 -23.03 -11.75
CA LYS A 111 4.34 -23.61 -13.06
C LYS A 111 4.21 -22.46 -14.07
N ASN A 112 4.69 -22.68 -15.29
CA ASN A 112 4.47 -21.78 -16.43
C ASN A 112 5.01 -20.35 -16.26
N PHE A 113 6.21 -20.19 -15.69
CA PHE A 113 6.94 -18.92 -15.71
C PHE A 113 7.65 -18.78 -17.07
N ASN A 114 6.96 -18.16 -18.03
CA ASN A 114 7.41 -18.03 -19.43
C ASN A 114 7.99 -16.63 -19.73
N ALA A 115 7.66 -15.63 -18.90
CA ALA A 115 8.15 -14.27 -19.00
C ALA A 115 8.49 -13.69 -17.61
N LEU A 116 9.40 -12.70 -17.58
CA LEU A 116 9.80 -12.01 -16.36
C LEU A 116 8.64 -11.32 -15.60
N ASP A 117 7.54 -11.03 -16.31
CA ASP A 117 6.34 -10.38 -15.77
C ASP A 117 5.25 -11.38 -15.35
N ASP A 118 5.52 -12.69 -15.37
CA ASP A 118 4.56 -13.72 -14.94
C ASP A 118 4.34 -13.74 -13.43
N PHE A 119 3.13 -14.13 -13.04
CA PHE A 119 2.72 -14.13 -11.65
C PHE A 119 3.49 -15.22 -10.88
N ASN A 120 4.23 -14.79 -9.86
CA ASN A 120 4.88 -15.69 -8.92
C ASN A 120 3.98 -15.88 -7.68
N PRO A 121 3.49 -17.10 -7.39
CA PRO A 121 2.69 -17.39 -6.20
C PRO A 121 3.37 -16.99 -4.89
N THR A 122 4.71 -17.02 -4.81
CA THR A 122 5.43 -16.62 -3.58
C THR A 122 5.33 -15.12 -3.29
N ASN A 123 4.87 -14.28 -4.23
CA ASN A 123 4.60 -12.87 -3.97
C ASN A 123 3.31 -12.68 -3.13
N VAL A 124 2.39 -13.66 -3.17
CA VAL A 124 1.13 -13.66 -2.40
C VAL A 124 1.24 -14.59 -1.19
N ALA A 125 1.94 -15.72 -1.31
CA ALA A 125 2.16 -16.66 -0.22
C ALA A 125 3.67 -16.98 -0.08
N PRO A 126 4.45 -16.08 0.57
CA PRO A 126 5.92 -16.18 0.64
C PRO A 126 6.45 -17.15 1.69
N ILE A 127 5.60 -17.68 2.58
CA ILE A 127 6.01 -18.70 3.54
C ILE A 127 6.07 -20.05 2.80
N ILE A 128 7.14 -20.81 3.00
CA ILE A 128 7.28 -22.15 2.43
C ILE A 128 6.87 -23.14 3.51
N LYS A 129 5.83 -23.93 3.24
CA LYS A 129 5.46 -25.06 4.09
C LYS A 129 6.34 -26.26 3.72
N LEU A 130 7.16 -26.75 4.65
CA LEU A 130 8.02 -27.92 4.42
C LEU A 130 7.27 -29.23 4.70
N ASP A 131 6.54 -29.26 5.81
CA ASP A 131 5.71 -30.35 6.30
C ASP A 131 4.51 -29.75 7.07
N ASP A 132 3.71 -30.57 7.76
CA ASP A 132 2.50 -30.09 8.44
C ASP A 132 2.74 -29.17 9.64
N GLU A 133 3.94 -29.19 10.23
CA GLU A 133 4.28 -28.40 11.42
C GLU A 133 5.34 -27.32 11.15
N THR A 134 6.19 -27.52 10.13
CA THR A 134 7.39 -26.71 9.85
C THR A 134 7.20 -25.78 8.66
N PHE A 135 7.46 -24.50 8.90
CA PHE A 135 7.38 -23.41 7.94
C PHE A 135 8.72 -22.68 7.87
N CYS A 136 9.09 -22.14 6.70
CA CYS A 136 10.30 -21.32 6.55
C CYS A 136 10.00 -20.02 5.80
N LEU A 137 10.66 -18.93 6.21
CA LEU A 137 10.54 -17.62 5.58
C LEU A 137 11.93 -17.00 5.37
N PHE A 138 12.38 -16.93 4.11
CA PHE A 138 13.67 -16.34 3.76
C PHE A 138 13.63 -14.81 3.68
N GLN A 139 12.53 -14.24 3.17
CA GLN A 139 12.41 -12.81 2.90
C GLN A 139 11.20 -12.24 3.64
N LEU A 140 11.45 -11.70 4.84
CA LEU A 140 10.43 -11.01 5.65
C LEU A 140 9.75 -9.85 4.89
N TYR A 141 10.47 -9.20 3.97
CA TYR A 141 9.94 -8.17 3.09
C TYR A 141 8.73 -8.65 2.29
N SER A 142 8.82 -9.81 1.63
CA SER A 142 7.75 -10.34 0.78
C SER A 142 6.50 -10.67 1.60
N LEU A 143 6.65 -11.06 2.87
CA LEU A 143 5.51 -11.29 3.76
C LEU A 143 4.86 -9.98 4.24
N CYS A 144 5.65 -8.93 4.48
CA CYS A 144 5.12 -7.60 4.79
C CYS A 144 4.34 -7.03 3.58
N GLU A 145 4.92 -7.10 2.38
CA GLU A 145 4.30 -6.64 1.13
C GLU A 145 3.05 -7.45 0.81
N SER A 146 3.10 -8.78 0.95
CA SER A 146 1.94 -9.66 0.78
C SER A 146 0.81 -9.32 1.76
N LEU A 147 1.09 -9.07 3.04
CA LEU A 147 0.04 -8.63 3.98
C LEU A 147 -0.65 -7.34 3.50
N TYR A 148 0.09 -6.46 2.81
CA TYR A 148 -0.46 -5.22 2.29
C TYR A 148 -1.19 -5.38 0.95
N GLU A 149 -0.79 -6.29 0.06
CA GLU A 149 -1.44 -6.44 -1.26
C GLU A 149 -2.47 -7.58 -1.31
N SER A 150 -2.16 -8.75 -0.74
CA SER A 150 -2.91 -9.99 -0.91
C SER A 150 -4.39 -9.95 -0.52
N PRO A 151 -4.83 -9.22 0.54
CA PRO A 151 -6.25 -9.12 0.86
C PRO A 151 -7.12 -8.54 -0.27
N PHE A 152 -6.55 -7.74 -1.17
CA PHE A 152 -7.28 -7.27 -2.36
C PHE A 152 -7.78 -8.42 -3.23
N PHE A 153 -6.96 -9.45 -3.45
CA PHE A 153 -7.33 -10.61 -4.26
C PHE A 153 -8.36 -11.49 -3.53
N TRP A 154 -8.29 -11.57 -2.20
CA TRP A 154 -9.28 -12.30 -1.40
C TRP A 154 -10.67 -11.64 -1.50
N PHE A 155 -10.74 -10.31 -1.42
CA PHE A 155 -12.00 -9.59 -1.64
C PHE A 155 -12.47 -9.71 -3.10
N GLN A 156 -11.56 -9.78 -4.08
CA GLN A 156 -11.93 -9.94 -5.49
C GLN A 156 -12.60 -11.31 -5.77
N SER A 157 -12.32 -12.33 -4.96
CA SER A 157 -13.00 -13.64 -5.02
C SER A 157 -14.42 -13.62 -4.41
N ASP A 158 -14.78 -12.60 -3.63
CA ASP A 158 -16.11 -12.43 -3.05
C ASP A 158 -16.82 -11.24 -3.73
N SER A 159 -17.65 -11.56 -4.73
CA SER A 159 -18.40 -10.55 -5.48
C SER A 159 -19.44 -9.80 -4.66
N GLN A 160 -19.91 -10.35 -3.52
CA GLN A 160 -20.87 -9.68 -2.64
C GLN A 160 -20.17 -8.61 -1.78
N TYR A 161 -18.93 -8.88 -1.36
CA TYR A 161 -18.16 -7.94 -0.55
C TYR A 161 -17.28 -6.96 -1.35
N PHE A 162 -16.91 -7.31 -2.58
CA PHE A 162 -15.90 -6.57 -3.35
C PHE A 162 -16.19 -5.06 -3.48
N GLU A 163 -17.44 -4.65 -3.70
CA GLU A 163 -17.81 -3.23 -3.78
C GLU A 163 -17.57 -2.49 -2.45
N THR A 164 -17.89 -3.14 -1.32
CA THR A 164 -17.63 -2.61 0.03
C THR A 164 -16.13 -2.48 0.27
N ALA A 165 -15.33 -3.49 -0.10
CA ALA A 165 -13.87 -3.42 -0.02
C ALA A 165 -13.28 -2.32 -0.91
N MET A 166 -13.83 -2.09 -2.11
CA MET A 166 -13.38 -1.00 -2.99
C MET A 166 -13.71 0.38 -2.42
N LYS A 167 -14.89 0.53 -1.78
CA LYS A 167 -15.23 1.75 -1.03
C LYS A 167 -14.26 1.96 0.14
N ASN A 168 -14.06 0.95 0.98
CA ASN A 168 -13.15 1.01 2.14
C ASN A 168 -11.71 1.38 1.73
N ARG A 169 -11.21 0.84 0.62
CA ARG A 169 -9.92 1.18 0.01
C ARG A 169 -9.87 2.63 -0.50
N GLY A 170 -10.98 3.15 -1.02
CA GLY A 170 -11.18 4.56 -1.38
C GLY A 170 -11.06 5.44 -0.15
N ASP A 171 -11.97 5.25 0.82
CA ASP A 171 -12.00 5.97 2.09
C ASP A 171 -10.62 6.00 2.76
N PHE A 172 -9.93 4.85 2.87
CA PHE A 172 -8.59 4.77 3.46
C PHE A 172 -7.59 5.72 2.79
N THR A 173 -7.64 5.87 1.46
CA THR A 173 -6.71 6.74 0.74
C THR A 173 -6.96 8.21 1.06
N GLU A 174 -8.22 8.59 1.27
CA GLU A 174 -8.63 9.94 1.69
C GLU A 174 -8.32 10.20 3.16
N ASP A 175 -8.69 9.27 4.05
CA ASP A 175 -8.41 9.29 5.49
C ASP A 175 -6.90 9.41 5.75
N PHE A 176 -6.08 8.59 5.06
CA PHE A 176 -4.63 8.61 5.16
C PHE A 176 -4.03 9.93 4.64
N THR A 177 -4.45 10.39 3.45
CA THR A 177 -4.02 11.69 2.89
C THR A 177 -4.31 12.82 3.88
N THR A 178 -5.51 12.84 4.44
CA THR A 178 -5.96 13.84 5.42
C THR A 178 -5.09 13.81 6.67
N ALA A 179 -4.81 12.62 7.21
CA ALA A 179 -3.93 12.46 8.37
C ALA A 179 -2.50 12.95 8.09
N ARG A 180 -1.91 12.61 6.94
CA ARG A 180 -0.56 13.09 6.55
C ARG A 180 -0.51 14.61 6.40
N LEU A 181 -1.49 15.23 5.73
CA LEU A 181 -1.54 16.68 5.57
C LEU A 181 -1.81 17.40 6.90
N THR A 182 -2.60 16.80 7.81
CA THR A 182 -2.87 17.35 9.14
C THR A 182 -1.63 17.32 10.03
N GLU A 183 -0.77 16.30 9.90
CA GLU A 183 0.52 16.21 10.59
C GLU A 183 1.48 17.34 10.14
N VAL A 184 1.50 17.67 8.84
CA VAL A 184 2.37 18.71 8.27
C VAL A 184 1.84 20.13 8.50
N PHE A 185 0.54 20.38 8.23
CA PHE A 185 -0.05 21.73 8.28
C PHE A 185 -0.70 22.06 9.63
N GLY A 186 -0.85 21.07 10.51
CA GLY A 186 -1.40 21.19 11.86
C GLY A 186 -2.93 21.09 11.93
N SER A 187 -3.42 20.59 13.06
CA SER A 187 -4.84 20.34 13.36
C SER A 187 -5.69 21.59 13.66
N ARG A 188 -5.18 22.80 13.38
CA ARG A 188 -5.98 24.04 13.57
C ARG A 188 -7.19 24.03 12.63
N THR A 189 -8.34 24.45 13.15
CA THR A 189 -9.61 24.52 12.43
C THR A 189 -9.45 25.15 11.05
N ASN A 190 -10.09 24.53 10.04
CA ASN A 190 -10.07 24.91 8.62
C ASN A 190 -8.72 24.77 7.87
N ARG A 191 -7.64 24.27 8.50
CA ARG A 191 -6.36 24.06 7.77
C ARG A 191 -6.37 22.89 6.80
N VAL A 192 -6.99 21.77 7.18
CA VAL A 192 -7.19 20.60 6.31
C VAL A 192 -8.67 20.23 6.35
N ASN A 193 -9.27 20.06 5.17
CA ASN A 193 -10.69 19.82 5.00
C ASN A 193 -10.88 18.68 3.99
N THR A 194 -11.84 17.80 4.20
CA THR A 194 -12.17 16.69 3.28
C THR A 194 -13.49 16.94 2.56
N ASN A 195 -13.72 16.22 1.46
CA ASN A 195 -14.99 16.24 0.72
C ASN A 195 -15.48 17.67 0.37
N VAL A 196 -14.55 18.53 -0.07
CA VAL A 196 -14.82 19.95 -0.29
C VAL A 196 -15.56 20.16 -1.61
N ILE A 197 -16.82 20.59 -1.51
CA ILE A 197 -17.67 20.89 -2.65
C ILE A 197 -17.36 22.30 -3.17
N LEU A 198 -16.92 22.39 -4.44
CA LEU A 198 -16.69 23.65 -5.15
C LEU A 198 -18.00 24.15 -5.74
N LYS A 199 -18.49 25.32 -5.32
CA LYS A 199 -19.75 25.91 -5.79
C LYS A 199 -19.55 27.25 -6.50
N LYS A 200 -20.28 27.47 -7.58
CA LYS A 200 -20.39 28.74 -8.31
C LYS A 200 -21.83 29.25 -8.22
N GLY A 201 -22.11 30.11 -7.26
CA GLY A 201 -23.50 30.45 -6.92
C GLY A 201 -24.19 29.24 -6.30
N LYS A 202 -25.30 28.78 -6.91
CA LYS A 202 -26.02 27.57 -6.47
C LYS A 202 -25.41 26.27 -7.04
N ASP A 203 -24.69 26.35 -8.15
CA ASP A 203 -24.24 25.18 -8.91
C ASP A 203 -22.99 24.55 -8.30
N ILE A 204 -22.96 23.22 -8.24
CA ILE A 204 -21.75 22.46 -7.91
C ILE A 204 -20.91 22.34 -9.19
N VAL A 205 -19.69 22.88 -9.17
CA VAL A 205 -18.78 22.89 -10.32
C VAL A 205 -17.63 21.89 -10.20
N GLY A 206 -17.44 21.28 -9.02
CA GLY A 206 -16.46 20.23 -8.78
C GLY A 206 -16.38 19.83 -7.32
N GLU A 207 -15.56 18.83 -7.04
CA GLU A 207 -15.32 18.25 -5.71
C GLU A 207 -13.81 18.07 -5.52
N VAL A 208 -13.37 18.10 -4.26
CA VAL A 208 -11.99 17.94 -3.84
C VAL A 208 -11.94 17.00 -2.65
N ASP A 209 -11.25 15.88 -2.82
CA ASP A 209 -11.16 14.82 -1.80
C ASP A 209 -10.51 15.37 -0.52
N VAL A 210 -9.36 16.05 -0.65
CA VAL A 210 -8.68 16.75 0.47
C VAL A 210 -8.13 18.11 0.05
N LEU A 211 -8.42 19.15 0.83
CA LEU A 211 -7.94 20.52 0.67
C LEU A 211 -7.15 20.94 1.91
N ALA A 212 -5.86 21.22 1.75
CA ALA A 212 -5.04 21.87 2.76
C ALA A 212 -4.78 23.35 2.44
N THR A 213 -4.62 24.18 3.47
CA THR A 213 -4.33 25.61 3.35
C THR A 213 -3.05 25.96 4.11
N TYR A 214 -2.16 26.72 3.47
CA TYR A 214 -0.90 27.15 4.05
C TYR A 214 -0.50 28.52 3.52
N GLY A 215 -0.48 29.53 4.40
CA GLY A 215 -0.27 30.92 4.01
C GLY A 215 -1.35 31.39 3.02
N ASP A 216 -0.92 31.85 1.86
CA ASP A 216 -1.75 32.28 0.72
C ASP A 216 -2.06 31.14 -0.28
N ARG A 217 -1.64 29.90 0.03
CA ARG A 217 -1.71 28.75 -0.87
C ARG A 217 -2.82 27.78 -0.50
N LEU A 218 -3.41 27.19 -1.54
CA LEU A 218 -4.29 26.03 -1.44
C LEU A 218 -3.55 24.82 -2.03
N ILE A 219 -3.47 23.74 -1.26
CA ILE A 219 -2.99 22.44 -1.73
C ILE A 219 -4.23 21.57 -1.96
N VAL A 220 -4.51 21.28 -3.23
CA VAL A 220 -5.69 20.55 -3.65
C VAL A 220 -5.28 19.14 -4.02
N VAL A 221 -5.83 18.16 -3.32
CA VAL A 221 -5.51 16.74 -3.50
C VAL A 221 -6.72 15.97 -3.99
N GLN A 222 -6.49 15.19 -5.03
CA GLN A 222 -7.38 14.12 -5.46
C GLN A 222 -6.72 12.79 -5.07
N ALA A 223 -7.32 12.09 -4.11
CA ALA A 223 -6.88 10.78 -3.65
C ALA A 223 -7.29 9.72 -4.67
N LYS A 224 -6.38 8.81 -5.05
CA LYS A 224 -6.70 7.72 -5.98
C LYS A 224 -6.12 6.39 -5.49
N SER A 225 -7.03 5.49 -5.12
CA SER A 225 -6.73 4.20 -4.52
C SER A 225 -6.41 3.08 -5.54
N LYS A 226 -6.88 3.23 -6.78
CA LYS A 226 -6.73 2.26 -7.87
C LYS A 226 -5.30 2.27 -8.44
N LYS A 227 -4.71 1.08 -8.59
CA LYS A 227 -3.41 0.86 -9.25
C LYS A 227 -3.61 0.60 -10.76
N LEU A 228 -2.54 0.70 -11.55
CA LEU A 228 -2.53 0.24 -12.94
C LEU A 228 -2.93 -1.25 -13.02
N THR A 229 -3.66 -1.62 -14.06
CA THR A 229 -4.04 -3.02 -14.31
C THR A 229 -2.83 -3.91 -14.56
N ILE A 230 -2.97 -5.22 -14.37
CA ILE A 230 -1.92 -6.20 -14.68
C ILE A 230 -1.50 -6.06 -16.15
N ALA A 231 -2.45 -5.88 -17.08
CA ALA A 231 -2.15 -5.64 -18.49
C ALA A 231 -1.28 -4.39 -18.72
N ALA A 232 -1.60 -3.26 -18.06
CA ALA A 232 -0.79 -2.05 -18.13
C ALA A 232 0.62 -2.25 -17.54
N ARG A 233 0.76 -2.94 -16.40
CA ARG A 233 2.07 -3.29 -15.80
C ARG A 233 2.89 -4.20 -16.71
N LYS A 234 2.24 -5.14 -17.41
CA LYS A 234 2.83 -6.02 -18.44
C LYS A 234 3.17 -5.30 -19.78
N GLY A 235 3.17 -3.96 -19.81
CA GLY A 235 3.58 -3.17 -20.99
C GLY A 235 2.56 -3.16 -22.13
N ASN A 236 1.25 -3.22 -21.84
CA ASN A 236 0.20 -2.98 -22.83
C ASN A 236 -0.14 -1.49 -22.91
N ASP A 237 0.34 -0.80 -23.94
CA ASP A 237 0.19 0.64 -24.14
C ASP A 237 -1.27 1.11 -24.14
N ASN A 238 -2.19 0.33 -24.71
CA ASN A 238 -3.62 0.66 -24.74
C ASN A 238 -4.24 0.60 -23.34
N ALA A 239 -3.88 -0.42 -22.55
CA ALA A 239 -4.31 -0.54 -21.16
C ALA A 239 -3.71 0.58 -20.30
N LEU A 240 -2.42 0.87 -20.46
CA LEU A 240 -1.70 1.92 -19.75
C LEU A 240 -2.27 3.31 -20.02
N ASN A 241 -2.47 3.67 -21.30
CA ASN A 241 -3.07 4.93 -21.71
C ASN A 241 -4.50 5.06 -21.17
N SER A 242 -5.31 4.01 -21.28
CA SER A 242 -6.67 3.97 -20.71
C SER A 242 -6.67 4.16 -19.18
N ASP A 243 -5.84 3.40 -18.45
CA ASP A 243 -5.76 3.48 -16.99
C ASP A 243 -5.29 4.85 -16.51
N PHE A 244 -4.24 5.43 -17.14
CA PHE A 244 -3.74 6.76 -16.81
C PHE A 244 -4.78 7.85 -17.14
N LYS A 245 -5.38 7.80 -18.33
CA LYS A 245 -6.42 8.75 -18.75
C LYS A 245 -7.62 8.75 -17.81
N ASN A 246 -8.04 7.56 -17.36
CA ASN A 246 -9.21 7.41 -16.50
C ASN A 246 -8.90 7.73 -15.02
N SER A 247 -7.76 7.26 -14.50
CA SER A 247 -7.44 7.36 -13.07
C SER A 247 -6.78 8.69 -12.69
N VAL A 248 -6.08 9.33 -13.64
CA VAL A 248 -5.29 10.56 -13.39
C VAL A 248 -5.79 11.73 -14.23
N GLN A 249 -5.76 11.62 -15.57
CA GLN A 249 -5.97 12.77 -16.44
C GLN A 249 -7.39 13.34 -16.34
N LYS A 250 -8.42 12.48 -16.36
CA LYS A 250 -9.83 12.89 -16.26
C LYS A 250 -10.14 13.64 -14.95
N PRO A 251 -9.82 13.11 -13.74
CA PRO A 251 -10.00 13.84 -12.48
C PRO A 251 -9.30 15.20 -12.46
N MET A 252 -7.99 15.25 -12.76
CA MET A 252 -7.23 16.50 -12.71
C MET A 252 -7.74 17.54 -13.73
N THR A 253 -8.21 17.10 -14.90
CA THR A 253 -8.80 18.00 -15.91
C THR A 253 -10.12 18.59 -15.44
N LYS A 254 -11.04 17.76 -14.92
CA LYS A 254 -12.32 18.23 -14.35
C LYS A 254 -12.09 19.26 -13.23
N LEU A 255 -11.23 18.93 -12.27
CA LEU A 255 -10.87 19.79 -11.15
C LEU A 255 -10.21 21.11 -11.61
N SER A 256 -9.30 21.05 -12.59
CA SER A 256 -8.70 22.25 -13.16
C SER A 256 -9.71 23.15 -13.87
N ILE A 257 -10.77 22.61 -14.45
CA ILE A 257 -11.88 23.39 -15.06
C ILE A 257 -12.72 24.03 -13.95
N ALA A 258 -13.09 23.26 -12.92
CA ALA A 258 -13.85 23.73 -11.76
C ALA A 258 -13.18 24.96 -11.12
N LEU A 259 -11.89 24.86 -10.77
CA LEU A 259 -11.12 25.92 -10.11
C LEU A 259 -10.97 27.18 -10.99
N LYS A 260 -10.76 27.00 -12.30
CA LYS A 260 -10.75 28.12 -13.27
C LYS A 260 -12.11 28.83 -13.32
N SER A 261 -13.22 28.08 -13.27
CA SER A 261 -14.58 28.65 -13.30
C SER A 261 -14.89 29.55 -12.09
N LEU A 262 -14.21 29.31 -10.97
CA LEU A 262 -14.25 30.10 -9.74
C LEU A 262 -13.26 31.29 -9.72
N ARG A 263 -12.58 31.55 -10.85
CA ARG A 263 -11.50 32.56 -10.98
C ARG A 263 -10.30 32.36 -10.04
N ILE A 264 -10.16 31.19 -9.39
CA ILE A 264 -9.00 30.90 -8.55
C ILE A 264 -7.81 30.60 -9.47
N LYS A 265 -6.69 31.31 -9.32
CA LYS A 265 -5.53 31.15 -10.19
C LYS A 265 -4.83 29.81 -9.92
N VAL A 266 -5.07 28.87 -10.82
CA VAL A 266 -4.42 27.56 -10.84
C VAL A 266 -2.97 27.71 -11.33
N SER A 267 -2.01 27.76 -10.40
CA SER A 267 -0.59 27.63 -10.72
C SER A 267 -0.23 26.17 -11.02
N ARG A 268 -0.43 25.74 -12.27
CA ARG A 268 0.25 24.53 -12.77
C ARG A 268 1.75 24.71 -12.54
N HIS A 269 2.32 23.92 -11.65
CA HIS A 269 3.77 23.86 -11.45
C HIS A 269 4.36 23.05 -12.61
N THR A 270 4.47 23.69 -13.77
CA THR A 270 5.38 23.23 -14.82
C THR A 270 6.78 23.61 -14.35
N LEU A 271 7.65 22.63 -14.14
CA LEU A 271 9.07 22.88 -13.89
C LEU A 271 9.66 23.61 -15.09
N LYS A 272 10.03 24.88 -14.90
CA LYS A 272 10.94 25.64 -15.76
C LYS A 272 11.79 26.55 -14.89
N THR A 273 13.08 26.60 -15.21
CA THR A 273 14.11 27.35 -14.51
C THR A 273 14.21 28.80 -14.99
N GLU A 274 14.45 29.68 -14.02
CA GLU A 274 15.09 31.01 -14.08
C GLU A 274 14.46 32.21 -14.82
N SER A 275 14.80 33.40 -14.27
CA SER A 275 14.50 34.80 -14.67
C SER A 275 13.11 35.41 -14.36
N GLU A 276 13.09 36.25 -13.32
CA GLU A 276 12.54 37.63 -13.16
C GLU A 276 11.27 38.07 -13.95
N SER A 277 10.35 38.93 -13.46
CA SER A 277 10.47 40.03 -12.50
C SER A 277 9.10 40.50 -11.92
N TYR A 278 9.13 41.03 -10.68
CA TYR A 278 8.24 42.01 -9.99
C TYR A 278 6.69 42.04 -10.10
N TRP A 279 6.08 42.52 -9.00
CA TRP A 279 4.68 42.35 -8.66
C TRP A 279 3.99 43.63 -8.17
N GLN A 280 2.69 43.71 -8.49
CA GLN A 280 1.66 44.02 -7.50
C GLN A 280 0.37 43.21 -7.83
N GLU A 281 -0.81 43.72 -7.50
CA GLU A 281 -1.59 43.13 -6.40
C GLU A 281 -2.98 42.59 -6.82
N SER A 282 -3.96 42.36 -5.95
CA SER A 282 -3.99 42.09 -4.50
C SER A 282 -4.51 40.67 -4.28
N GLN A 283 -4.00 39.94 -3.28
CA GLN A 283 -4.43 38.58 -2.90
C GLN A 283 -4.66 37.55 -4.04
N LYS A 284 -3.62 37.28 -4.85
CA LYS A 284 -3.67 36.19 -5.85
C LYS A 284 -3.32 34.84 -5.19
N ARG A 285 -4.34 34.07 -4.80
CA ARG A 285 -4.17 32.71 -4.23
C ARG A 285 -3.47 31.78 -5.23
N TYR A 286 -2.44 31.06 -4.79
CA TYR A 286 -1.75 30.04 -5.59
C TYR A 286 -2.28 28.65 -5.26
N ILE A 287 -2.63 27.87 -6.28
CA ILE A 287 -2.99 26.46 -6.11
C ILE A 287 -1.80 25.56 -6.47
N GLN A 288 -1.37 24.73 -5.53
CA GLN A 288 -0.55 23.55 -5.80
C GLN A 288 -1.46 22.33 -5.92
N PHE A 289 -1.29 21.55 -6.99
CA PHE A 289 -1.91 20.23 -7.10
C PHE A 289 -0.92 19.17 -6.62
N ALA A 290 -1.37 18.32 -5.71
CA ALA A 290 -0.74 17.02 -5.49
C ALA A 290 -1.74 15.95 -5.91
N LEU A 291 -1.30 15.01 -6.76
CA LEU A 291 -2.01 13.76 -6.96
C LEU A 291 -1.36 12.73 -6.03
N LEU A 292 -2.07 12.33 -4.98
CA LEU A 292 -1.55 11.32 -4.06
C LEU A 292 -2.08 9.96 -4.52
N LEU A 293 -1.23 9.28 -5.31
CA LEU A 293 -1.39 7.86 -5.62
C LEU A 293 -1.04 7.05 -4.38
N ASN A 294 -1.74 5.93 -4.18
CA ASN A 294 -1.54 5.06 -3.01
C ASN A 294 -0.04 4.75 -2.77
N THR A 295 0.46 5.08 -1.58
CA THR A 295 1.89 5.31 -1.23
C THR A 295 2.73 4.05 -1.06
N THR A 296 2.35 2.97 -1.74
CA THR A 296 3.03 1.67 -1.72
C THR A 296 2.90 1.07 -3.11
N GLN A 297 3.81 1.46 -3.99
CA GLN A 297 4.05 0.79 -5.27
C GLN A 297 5.25 -0.15 -5.09
N PRO A 298 5.06 -1.46 -5.35
CA PRO A 298 6.11 -2.30 -5.92
C PRO A 298 6.25 -1.96 -7.41
#